data_AF-A0A6M0JDN7-F1
#
_entry.id   AF-A0A6M0JDN7-F1
#
_cell.length_a   1.000
_cell.length_b   1.000
_cell.length_c   1.000
_cell.angle_alpha   90.00
_cell.angle_beta   90.00
_cell.angle_gamma   90.00
#
_symmetry.space_group_name_H-M   'P 1'
#
loop_
_entity.id
_entity.type
_entity.pdbx_description
1 polymer ?
#
loop_
_entity_poly.entity_id
_entity_poly.type
_entity_poly.pdbx_seq_one_letter_code
_entity_poly.pdbx_strand_id
1 'polypeptide(L)'
;MLRRILKIFWWLLLLAILTIYIYLGLATFTSQQVIAAVMQLEDTPEEILYRSQEKLNDELGNYWQVILFKRVNSNSNKISSINLRLVGFPGSQELPHPLPLKITTDTGKVLTAPDIFLDEAPAPTIAQYDFKNVLPQLSTQELLIGIPVGKQHFINLSIPKYIVQEWQEIALKS
;
A
#
# COMPACT_ATOMS: atom_id res chain seq x y z
N MET A 1 -63.44 26.05 4.63
CA MET A 1 -62.53 25.55 3.56
C MET A 1 -61.14 26.16 3.63
N LEU A 2 -60.99 27.47 3.84
CA LEU A 2 -59.70 28.17 3.86
C LEU A 2 -58.65 27.59 4.84
N ARG A 3 -59.03 27.26 6.09
CA ARG A 3 -58.13 26.65 7.09
C ARG A 3 -57.57 25.27 6.68
N ARG A 4 -58.33 24.48 5.90
CA ARG A 4 -57.89 23.18 5.38
C ARG A 4 -56.85 23.34 4.26
N ILE A 5 -57.04 24.34 3.40
CA ILE A 5 -56.13 24.67 2.30
C ILE A 5 -54.80 25.21 2.84
N LEU A 6 -54.83 26.10 3.84
CA LEU A 6 -53.62 26.55 4.52
C LEU A 6 -52.88 25.38 5.20
N LYS A 7 -53.59 24.45 5.85
CA LYS A 7 -52.94 23.30 6.50
C LYS A 7 -52.24 22.38 5.49
N ILE A 8 -52.83 22.16 4.31
CA ILE A 8 -52.22 21.38 3.23
C ILE A 8 -50.99 22.10 2.67
N PHE A 9 -51.07 23.41 2.47
CA PHE A 9 -49.95 24.23 2.00
C PHE A 9 -48.75 24.17 2.97
N TRP A 10 -49.00 24.29 4.27
CA TRP A 10 -47.95 24.16 5.29
C TRP A 10 -47.34 22.74 5.34
N TRP A 11 -48.14 21.71 5.07
CA TRP A 11 -47.65 20.34 4.99
C TRP A 11 -46.75 20.10 3.79
N LEU A 12 -47.12 20.64 2.62
CA LEU A 12 -46.30 20.56 1.41
C LEU A 12 -44.98 21.34 1.58
N LEU A 13 -45.02 22.50 2.23
CA LEU A 13 -43.85 23.31 2.51
C LEU A 13 -42.89 22.58 3.48
N LEU A 14 -43.40 21.91 4.51
CA LEU A 14 -42.59 21.06 5.39
C LEU A 14 -41.95 19.88 4.64
N LEU A 15 -42.69 19.24 3.74
CA LEU A 15 -42.19 18.11 2.95
C LEU A 15 -41.06 18.55 1.99
N ALA A 16 -41.19 19.72 1.39
CA ALA A 16 -40.19 20.32 0.52
C ALA A 16 -38.90 20.68 1.28
N ILE A 17 -39.02 21.25 2.48
CA ILE A 17 -37.86 21.54 3.33
C ILE A 17 -37.15 20.25 3.73
N LEU A 18 -37.91 19.23 4.15
CA LEU A 18 -37.33 17.95 4.58
C LEU A 18 -36.56 17.26 3.44
N THR A 19 -37.12 17.27 2.22
CA THR A 19 -36.46 16.69 1.05
C THR A 19 -35.16 17.43 0.69
N ILE A 20 -35.16 18.76 0.75
CA ILE A 20 -33.93 19.57 0.54
C ILE A 20 -32.84 19.21 1.56
N TYR A 21 -33.20 19.06 2.84
CA TYR A 21 -32.24 18.66 3.88
C TYR A 21 -31.63 17.27 3.63
N ILE A 22 -32.43 16.32 3.15
CA ILE A 22 -31.95 14.97 2.83
C ILE A 22 -30.94 15.02 1.67
N TYR A 23 -31.25 15.75 0.58
CA TYR A 23 -30.33 15.88 -0.55
C TYR A 23 -29.04 16.63 -0.19
N LEU A 24 -29.11 17.62 0.70
CA LEU A 24 -27.94 18.35 1.18
C LEU A 24 -27.01 17.46 2.03
N GLY A 25 -27.59 16.55 2.84
CA GLY A 25 -26.81 15.55 3.59
C GLY A 25 -26.15 14.51 2.69
N LEU A 26 -26.76 14.16 1.55
CA LEU A 26 -26.15 13.21 0.61
C LEU A 26 -24.94 13.80 -0.13
N ALA A 27 -24.95 15.10 -0.42
CA ALA A 27 -23.83 15.78 -1.09
C ALA A 27 -22.56 15.87 -0.22
N THR A 28 -22.67 15.66 1.10
CA THR A 28 -21.52 15.67 2.02
C THR A 28 -20.85 14.32 2.22
N PHE A 29 -21.32 13.24 1.56
CA PHE A 29 -20.58 11.98 1.51
C PHE A 29 -19.45 12.07 0.48
N THR A 30 -18.49 12.97 0.71
CA THR A 30 -17.16 12.79 0.13
C THR A 30 -16.56 11.58 0.84
N SER A 31 -16.43 10.47 0.10
CA SER A 31 -15.68 9.31 0.57
C SER A 31 -14.28 9.79 0.93
N GLN A 32 -14.00 9.90 2.22
CA GLN A 32 -12.62 10.01 2.68
C GLN A 32 -11.93 8.76 2.18
N GLN A 33 -10.95 8.94 1.30
CA GLN A 33 -10.01 7.89 0.94
C GLN A 33 -9.46 7.37 2.26
N VAL A 34 -9.84 6.13 2.60
CA VAL A 34 -9.30 5.43 3.75
C VAL A 34 -7.84 5.16 3.39
N ILE A 35 -6.95 6.04 3.83
CA ILE A 35 -5.52 5.78 3.84
C ILE A 35 -5.35 4.57 4.75
N ALA A 36 -4.92 3.46 4.15
CA ALA A 36 -4.68 2.21 4.83
C ALA A 36 -3.83 2.44 6.10
N ALA A 37 -4.19 1.72 7.15
CA ALA A 37 -3.70 1.95 8.51
C ALA A 37 -2.17 2.01 8.58
N VAL A 38 -1.63 3.22 8.80
CA VAL A 38 -0.26 3.42 9.24
C VAL A 38 -0.17 2.93 10.69
N MET A 39 0.04 1.63 10.89
CA MET A 39 0.31 1.07 12.22
C MET A 39 1.73 1.47 12.63
N GLN A 40 1.83 2.44 13.53
CA GLN A 40 3.02 2.61 14.36
C GLN A 40 3.07 1.42 15.32
N LEU A 41 3.80 0.37 14.94
CA LEU A 41 4.21 -0.63 15.93
C LEU A 41 5.48 -0.11 16.61
N GLU A 42 5.37 0.25 17.88
CA GLU A 42 6.51 0.42 18.79
C GLU A 42 7.07 -0.99 19.12
N ASP A 43 7.65 -1.66 18.13
CA ASP A 43 8.31 -2.96 18.34
C ASP A 43 9.61 -2.83 19.15
N THR A 44 10.11 -1.60 19.33
CA THR A 44 11.15 -1.23 20.31
C THR A 44 10.91 0.22 20.78
N PRO A 45 11.17 0.60 22.04
CA PRO A 45 10.96 1.96 22.55
C PRO A 45 11.72 3.07 21.79
N GLU A 46 12.65 2.70 20.91
CA GLU A 46 13.59 3.60 20.24
C GLU A 46 13.42 3.67 18.71
N GLU A 47 12.46 2.95 18.13
CA GLU A 47 12.19 2.99 16.67
C GLU A 47 10.71 3.15 16.32
N ILE A 48 10.42 4.10 15.43
CA ILE A 48 9.12 4.29 14.79
C ILE A 48 9.09 3.45 13.51
N LEU A 49 8.04 2.62 13.36
CA LEU A 49 7.79 1.83 12.17
C LEU A 49 6.65 2.43 11.33
N TYR A 50 6.94 2.76 10.08
CA TYR A 50 5.92 3.08 9.06
C TYR A 50 5.80 1.89 8.10
N ARG A 51 4.57 1.49 7.75
CA ARG A 51 4.30 0.28 6.96
C ARG A 51 3.15 0.50 5.98
N SER A 52 3.32 -0.01 4.75
CA SER A 52 2.27 -0.30 3.76
C SER A 52 2.24 -1.81 3.58
N GLN A 53 1.05 -2.40 3.57
CA GLN A 53 0.87 -3.83 3.45
C GLN A 53 -0.34 -4.15 2.60
N GLU A 54 -0.09 -4.84 1.50
CA GLU A 54 -1.10 -5.16 0.50
C GLU A 54 -1.05 -6.63 0.09
N LYS A 55 -2.19 -7.15 -0.35
CA LYS A 55 -2.30 -8.51 -0.90
C LYS A 55 -2.56 -8.40 -2.40
N LEU A 56 -1.69 -9.01 -3.19
CA LEU A 56 -1.74 -9.00 -4.64
C LEU A 56 -1.71 -10.43 -5.19
N ASN A 57 -2.13 -10.59 -6.44
CA ASN A 57 -1.99 -11.84 -7.18
C ASN A 57 -0.96 -11.65 -8.29
N ASP A 58 -0.14 -12.67 -8.52
CA ASP A 58 0.68 -12.72 -9.72
C ASP A 58 -0.14 -13.11 -10.95
N GLU A 59 0.51 -13.14 -12.11
CA GLU A 59 -0.10 -13.52 -13.39
C GLU A 59 -0.64 -14.96 -13.41
N LEU A 60 -0.19 -15.82 -12.49
CA LEU A 60 -0.62 -17.21 -12.33
C LEU A 60 -1.74 -17.37 -11.30
N GLY A 61 -2.15 -16.28 -10.63
CA GLY A 61 -3.19 -16.27 -9.61
C GLY A 61 -2.71 -16.65 -8.21
N ASN A 62 -1.40 -16.74 -7.96
CA ASN A 62 -0.89 -17.01 -6.61
C ASN A 62 -0.91 -15.73 -5.77
N TYR A 63 -1.24 -15.88 -4.48
CA TYR A 63 -1.29 -14.77 -3.54
C TYR A 63 0.10 -14.38 -3.04
N TRP A 64 0.33 -13.07 -3.03
CA TRP A 64 1.51 -12.41 -2.51
C TRP A 64 1.12 -11.34 -1.50
N GLN A 65 1.77 -11.34 -0.34
CA GLN A 65 1.72 -10.22 0.58
C GLN A 65 2.97 -9.35 0.35
N VAL A 66 2.73 -8.09 0.01
CA VAL A 66 3.75 -7.09 -0.28
C VAL A 66 3.77 -6.10 0.85
N ILE A 67 4.92 -5.99 1.53
CA ILE A 67 5.05 -5.18 2.74
C ILE A 67 6.23 -4.24 2.56
N LEU A 68 5.97 -2.95 2.34
CA LEU A 68 7.00 -1.93 2.44
C LEU A 68 7.00 -1.40 3.88
N PHE A 69 8.18 -1.33 4.50
CA PHE A 69 8.29 -0.69 5.80
C PHE A 69 9.57 0.12 5.96
N LYS A 70 9.45 1.22 6.69
CA LYS A 70 10.51 2.16 7.03
C LYS A 70 10.65 2.22 8.54
N ARG A 71 11.89 2.07 9.03
CA ARG A 71 12.24 2.25 10.44
C ARG A 71 12.98 3.56 10.63
N VAL A 72 12.57 4.34 11.60
CA VAL A 72 13.20 5.61 12.00
C VAL A 72 13.56 5.52 13.48
N ASN A 73 14.79 5.86 13.82
CA ASN A 73 15.21 5.91 15.21
C ASN A 73 14.59 7.15 15.89
N SER A 74 13.79 6.94 16.93
CA SER A 74 13.01 7.99 17.62
C SER A 74 13.89 9.08 18.24
N ASN A 75 15.10 8.72 18.68
CA ASN A 75 16.02 9.65 19.36
C ASN A 75 16.75 10.59 18.38
N SER A 76 17.11 10.08 17.19
CA SER A 76 17.92 10.83 16.22
C SER A 76 17.15 11.30 14.99
N ASN A 77 15.89 10.86 14.84
CA ASN A 77 15.05 11.04 13.66
C ASN A 77 15.72 10.57 12.35
N LYS A 78 16.66 9.61 12.45
CA LYS A 78 17.39 9.05 11.31
C LYS A 78 16.72 7.78 10.81
N ILE A 79 16.68 7.61 9.49
CA ILE A 79 16.15 6.42 8.84
C ILE A 79 17.12 5.25 9.08
N SER A 80 16.71 4.28 9.89
CA SER A 80 17.44 3.04 10.14
C SER A 80 17.43 2.15 8.89
N SER A 81 16.24 1.90 8.31
CA SER A 81 16.10 1.05 7.12
C SER A 81 14.81 1.33 6.36
N ILE A 82 14.80 0.98 5.06
CA ILE A 82 13.61 0.93 4.21
C ILE A 82 13.68 -0.38 3.45
N ASN A 83 12.75 -1.30 3.71
CA ASN A 83 12.78 -2.63 3.13
C ASN A 83 11.44 -2.98 2.49
N LEU A 84 11.52 -3.76 1.43
CA LEU A 84 10.37 -4.40 0.81
C LEU A 84 10.41 -5.89 1.12
N ARG A 85 9.38 -6.42 1.79
CA ARG A 85 9.22 -7.85 2.05
C ARG A 85 8.12 -8.41 1.17
N LEU A 86 8.44 -9.54 0.53
CA LEU A 86 7.50 -10.33 -0.27
C LEU A 86 7.28 -11.65 0.45
N VAL A 87 6.02 -12.02 0.65
CA VAL A 87 5.62 -13.29 1.26
C VAL A 87 4.69 -14.01 0.30
N GLY A 88 5.17 -15.12 -0.25
CA GLY A 88 4.37 -16.06 -1.03
C GLY A 88 3.56 -17.00 -0.13
N PHE A 89 2.49 -17.57 -0.68
CA PHE A 89 1.66 -18.54 0.03
C PHE A 89 2.48 -19.76 0.50
N PRO A 90 2.30 -20.27 1.73
CA PRO A 90 3.01 -21.46 2.20
C PRO A 90 2.78 -22.68 1.29
N GLY A 91 3.84 -23.40 0.94
CA GLY A 91 3.77 -24.54 0.02
C GLY A 91 3.66 -24.16 -1.46
N SER A 92 3.78 -22.87 -1.79
CA SER A 92 4.00 -22.39 -3.16
C SER A 92 5.50 -22.42 -3.52
N GLN A 93 5.92 -21.56 -4.46
CA GLN A 93 7.28 -21.50 -4.97
C GLN A 93 8.28 -21.04 -3.89
N GLU A 94 9.32 -21.85 -3.66
CA GLU A 94 10.46 -21.46 -2.83
C GLU A 94 11.29 -20.38 -3.54
N LEU A 95 11.74 -19.39 -2.76
CA LEU A 95 12.56 -18.28 -3.19
C LEU A 95 14.03 -18.63 -2.93
N PRO A 96 14.89 -18.69 -3.96
CA PRO A 96 16.31 -18.90 -3.76
C PRO A 96 16.95 -17.62 -3.21
N HIS A 97 17.79 -17.79 -2.19
CA HIS A 97 18.54 -16.70 -1.57
C HIS A 97 20.06 -16.88 -1.79
N PRO A 98 20.82 -15.78 -1.90
CA PRO A 98 20.37 -14.41 -2.18
C PRO A 98 20.16 -14.20 -3.69
N LEU A 99 19.03 -13.62 -4.10
CA LEU A 99 18.82 -13.17 -5.48
C LEU A 99 18.21 -11.77 -5.51
N PRO A 100 18.74 -10.83 -6.33
CA PRO A 100 18.24 -9.46 -6.35
C PRO A 100 16.84 -9.38 -6.97
N LEU A 101 15.99 -8.52 -6.40
CA LEU A 101 14.70 -8.19 -6.97
C LEU A 101 14.88 -7.34 -8.22
N LYS A 102 14.10 -7.62 -9.26
CA LYS A 102 14.01 -6.77 -10.44
C LYS A 102 12.78 -5.86 -10.33
N ILE A 103 12.95 -4.57 -10.59
CA ILE A 103 11.86 -3.59 -10.61
C ILE A 103 11.88 -2.92 -11.98
N THR A 104 10.76 -2.96 -12.70
CA THR A 104 10.61 -2.31 -14.01
C THR A 104 9.57 -1.20 -13.88
N THR A 105 9.96 0.04 -14.15
CA THR A 105 9.06 1.19 -14.11
C THR A 105 8.16 1.25 -15.35
N ASP A 106 7.14 2.09 -15.30
CA ASP A 106 6.28 2.46 -16.43
C ASP A 106 7.06 2.94 -17.67
N THR A 107 8.21 3.59 -17.45
CA THR A 107 9.12 4.05 -18.51
C THR A 107 10.05 2.96 -19.06
N GLY A 108 9.98 1.73 -18.55
CA GLY A 108 10.86 0.63 -18.92
C GLY A 108 12.24 0.68 -18.25
N LYS A 109 12.49 1.62 -17.33
CA LYS A 109 13.72 1.67 -16.54
C LYS A 109 13.75 0.45 -15.61
N VAL A 110 14.86 -0.28 -15.63
CA VAL A 110 15.08 -1.43 -14.76
C VAL A 110 15.95 -1.02 -13.57
N LEU A 111 15.47 -1.27 -12.37
CA LEU A 111 16.16 -1.11 -11.10
C LEU A 111 16.33 -2.49 -10.44
N THR A 112 17.30 -2.59 -9.54
CA THR A 112 17.55 -3.81 -8.77
C THR A 112 17.64 -3.49 -7.29
N ALA A 113 17.03 -4.34 -6.45
CA ALA A 113 17.16 -4.27 -5.00
C ALA A 113 17.86 -5.53 -4.48
N PRO A 114 18.93 -5.43 -3.69
CA PRO A 114 19.62 -6.60 -3.16
C PRO A 114 18.78 -7.31 -2.09
N ASP A 115 18.87 -8.63 -2.05
CA ASP A 115 18.29 -9.45 -0.98
C ASP A 115 19.08 -9.25 0.32
N ILE A 116 18.36 -9.13 1.43
CA ILE A 116 18.91 -8.95 2.77
C ILE A 116 19.18 -10.31 3.43
N PHE A 117 18.45 -11.36 3.03
CA PHE A 117 18.69 -12.71 3.54
C PHE A 117 19.84 -13.33 2.74
N LEU A 118 21.06 -13.24 3.30
CA LEU A 118 22.26 -13.77 2.66
C LEU A 118 22.44 -15.27 2.84
N ASP A 119 22.08 -15.78 4.02
CA ASP A 119 22.27 -17.20 4.38
C ASP A 119 20.94 -17.96 4.42
N GLU A 120 20.01 -17.51 5.27
CA GLU A 120 18.71 -18.17 5.43
C GLU A 120 17.60 -17.14 5.67
N ALA A 121 16.46 -17.34 5.01
CA ALA A 121 15.26 -16.55 5.21
C ALA A 121 14.38 -17.17 6.32
N PRO A 122 13.53 -16.39 7.00
CA PRO A 122 12.64 -16.91 8.05
C PRO A 122 11.70 -18.03 7.59
N ALA A 123 11.39 -18.07 6.29
CA ALA A 123 10.70 -19.16 5.63
C ALA A 123 11.09 -19.15 4.13
N PRO A 124 11.05 -20.29 3.44
CA PRO A 124 11.47 -20.39 2.04
C PRO A 124 10.58 -19.60 1.07
N THR A 125 9.39 -19.15 1.49
CA THR A 125 8.48 -18.33 0.67
C THR A 125 8.59 -16.83 0.98
N ILE A 126 9.60 -16.43 1.78
CA ILE A 126 9.77 -15.04 2.24
C ILE A 126 11.09 -14.50 1.69
N ALA A 127 11.02 -13.37 0.99
CA ALA A 127 12.21 -12.58 0.62
C ALA A 127 12.10 -11.16 1.14
N GLN A 128 13.25 -10.52 1.41
CA GLN A 128 13.28 -9.14 1.87
C GLN A 128 14.43 -8.39 1.19
N TYR A 129 14.12 -7.23 0.63
CA TYR A 129 15.04 -6.47 -0.19
C TYR A 129 15.31 -5.08 0.40
N ASP A 130 16.55 -4.61 0.26
CA ASP A 130 16.90 -3.23 0.61
C ASP A 130 16.33 -2.28 -0.44
N PHE A 131 15.34 -1.50 -0.01
CA PHE A 131 14.61 -0.58 -0.87
C PHE A 131 15.03 0.88 -0.67
N LYS A 132 16.02 1.15 0.19
CA LYS A 132 16.45 2.51 0.55
C LYS A 132 16.91 3.33 -0.66
N ASN A 133 17.66 2.72 -1.56
CA ASN A 133 18.18 3.39 -2.76
C ASN A 133 17.23 3.30 -3.96
N VAL A 134 16.25 2.38 -3.91
CA VAL A 134 15.30 2.14 -5.01
C VAL A 134 14.10 3.06 -4.89
N LEU A 135 13.51 3.18 -3.69
CA LEU A 135 12.28 3.94 -3.45
C LEU A 135 12.33 5.39 -3.95
N PRO A 136 13.41 6.17 -3.75
CA PRO A 136 13.49 7.54 -4.25
C PRO A 136 13.56 7.66 -5.79
N GLN A 137 13.84 6.56 -6.49
CA GLN A 137 13.95 6.53 -7.94
C GLN A 137 12.65 6.09 -8.63
N LEU A 138 11.65 5.65 -7.87
CA LEU A 138 10.37 5.20 -8.41
C LEU A 138 9.52 6.41 -8.80
N SER A 139 8.79 6.27 -9.91
CA SER A 139 7.70 7.18 -10.25
C SER A 139 6.49 6.94 -9.32
N THR A 140 5.42 7.69 -9.52
CA THR A 140 4.13 7.47 -8.83
C THR A 140 3.14 6.67 -9.68
N GLN A 141 3.62 5.99 -10.73
CA GLN A 141 2.82 5.16 -11.62
C GLN A 141 2.90 3.69 -11.22
N GLU A 142 2.16 2.83 -11.92
CA GLU A 142 2.30 1.38 -11.78
C GLU A 142 3.73 0.92 -12.11
N LEU A 143 4.15 -0.18 -11.48
CA LEU A 143 5.44 -0.80 -11.74
C LEU A 143 5.32 -2.31 -11.74
N LEU A 144 6.28 -2.98 -12.37
CA LEU A 144 6.35 -4.43 -12.42
C LEU A 144 7.50 -4.91 -11.53
N ILE A 145 7.18 -5.75 -10.55
CA ILE A 145 8.17 -6.45 -9.74
C ILE A 145 8.40 -7.84 -10.35
N GLY A 146 9.65 -8.13 -10.71
CA GLY A 146 10.10 -9.47 -11.05
C GLY A 146 10.71 -10.15 -9.83
N ILE A 147 9.97 -11.08 -9.23
CA ILE A 147 10.37 -11.88 -8.08
C ILE A 147 11.28 -13.01 -8.55
N PRO A 148 12.56 -13.07 -8.14
CA PRO A 148 13.48 -14.10 -8.61
C PRO A 148 13.11 -15.47 -8.02
N VAL A 149 12.87 -16.44 -8.90
CA VAL A 149 12.69 -17.87 -8.54
C VAL A 149 13.84 -18.73 -9.06
N GLY A 150 14.83 -18.08 -9.67
CA GLY A 150 16.08 -18.63 -10.17
C GLY A 150 16.90 -17.52 -10.81
N LYS A 151 18.11 -17.83 -11.30
CA LYS A 151 19.02 -16.80 -11.85
C LYS A 151 18.48 -16.03 -13.06
N GLN A 152 17.55 -16.63 -13.80
CA GLN A 152 16.98 -16.05 -15.03
C GLN A 152 15.44 -16.14 -15.08
N HIS A 153 14.82 -16.69 -14.05
CA HIS A 153 13.37 -16.89 -13.98
C HIS A 153 12.77 -15.95 -12.94
N PHE A 154 11.73 -15.24 -13.35
CA PHE A 154 11.05 -14.25 -12.53
C PHE A 154 9.54 -14.50 -12.57
N ILE A 155 8.90 -14.38 -11.42
CA ILE A 155 7.45 -14.21 -11.32
C ILE A 155 7.16 -12.72 -11.40
N ASN A 156 6.29 -12.33 -12.33
CA ASN A 156 5.87 -10.95 -12.49
C ASN A 156 4.71 -10.63 -11.55
N LEU A 157 4.88 -9.59 -10.76
CA LEU A 157 3.87 -9.03 -9.88
C LEU A 157 3.64 -7.57 -10.24
N SER A 158 2.47 -7.25 -10.77
CA SER A 158 2.08 -5.87 -11.06
C SER A 158 1.75 -5.16 -9.76
N ILE A 159 2.38 -4.01 -9.53
CA ILE A 159 2.13 -3.15 -8.38
C ILE A 159 1.29 -1.97 -8.85
N PRO A 160 0.00 -1.91 -8.46
CA PRO A 160 -0.88 -0.81 -8.80
C PRO A 160 -0.34 0.55 -8.37
N LYS A 161 -0.71 1.57 -9.15
CA LYS A 161 -0.39 2.97 -8.89
C LYS A 161 -0.63 3.40 -7.44
N TYR A 162 -1.78 3.04 -6.87
CA TYR A 162 -2.17 3.48 -5.52
C TYR A 162 -1.19 2.97 -4.45
N ILE A 163 -0.63 1.78 -4.63
CA ILE A 163 0.37 1.20 -3.73
C ILE A 163 1.70 1.95 -3.86
N VAL A 164 2.12 2.24 -5.08
CA VAL A 164 3.36 3.01 -5.32
C VAL A 164 3.26 4.42 -4.73
N GLN A 165 2.07 5.04 -4.79
CA GLN A 165 1.80 6.32 -4.13
C GLN A 165 1.93 6.21 -2.61
N GLU A 166 1.34 5.18 -2.00
CA GLU A 166 1.46 4.93 -0.55
C GLU A 166 2.93 4.74 -0.14
N TRP A 167 3.72 4.04 -0.95
CA TRP A 167 5.16 3.86 -0.73
C TRP A 167 5.92 5.19 -0.71
N GLN A 168 5.57 6.12 -1.60
CA GLN A 168 6.14 7.46 -1.61
C GLN A 168 5.71 8.26 -0.38
N GLU A 169 4.47 8.13 0.08
CA GLU A 169 4.01 8.77 1.31
C GLU A 169 4.79 8.29 2.53
N ILE A 170 5.07 6.98 2.63
CA ILE A 170 5.91 6.41 3.69
C ILE A 170 7.33 6.96 3.63
N ALA A 171 7.88 7.19 2.43
CA ALA A 171 9.21 7.78 2.27
C ALA A 171 9.29 9.17 2.92
N LEU A 172 8.22 9.95 2.84
CA LEU A 172 8.13 11.33 3.33
C LEU A 172 7.86 11.46 4.85
N LYS A 173 7.38 10.40 5.52
CA LYS A 173 7.12 10.44 6.97
C LYS A 173 8.44 10.55 7.76
N SER A 174 8.49 11.43 8.76
CA SER A 174 9.63 11.62 9.66
C SER A 174 9.23 11.31 11.10
#